data_AF-A0A075I1I7-F1
#
_entry.id   AF-A0A075I1I7-F1
#
_cell.length_a   1.000
_cell.length_b   1.000
_cell.length_c   1.000
_cell.angle_alpha   90.00
_cell.angle_beta   90.00
_cell.angle_gamma   90.00
#
_symmetry.space_group_name_H-M   'P 1'
#
loop_
_entity.id
_entity.type
_entity.pdbx_description
1 polymer ?
#
loop_
_entity_poly.entity_id
_entity_poly.type
_entity_poly.pdbx_seq_one_letter_code
_entity_poly.pdbx_strand_id
1 'polypeptide(L)'
;MGAGGAARAIITAMVKEKAGKITIVNRTMENAIKLAEFAKKIGGNVDIVSLQKASKIIADYKFIINSTSIGMKNEPSTLSTENIGKDTIVYDIVYQPINTDLVKKSKENGATIIYGYEMLLSQAARAFEIWHKIEPPYDAMKKALLGGF
;
A
#
# COMPACT_ATOMS: atom_id res chain seq x y z
N MET A 1 1.42 6.34 -0.75
CA MET A 1 2.60 6.82 -1.49
C MET A 1 2.60 6.21 -2.87
N GLY A 2 2.81 7.01 -3.91
CA GLY A 2 2.72 6.58 -5.30
C GLY A 2 1.38 6.95 -5.94
N ALA A 3 1.41 7.18 -7.25
CA ALA A 3 0.23 7.52 -8.04
C ALA A 3 0.14 6.71 -9.36
N GLY A 4 0.59 5.45 -9.33
CA GLY A 4 0.54 4.53 -10.47
C GLY A 4 -0.73 3.68 -10.52
N GLY A 5 -0.70 2.61 -11.33
CA GLY A 5 -1.84 1.70 -11.52
C GLY A 5 -2.31 1.03 -10.23
N ALA A 6 -1.38 0.51 -9.42
CA ALA A 6 -1.72 -0.09 -8.12
C ALA A 6 -2.36 0.93 -7.16
N ALA A 7 -1.85 2.17 -7.15
CA ALA A 7 -2.42 3.26 -6.33
C ALA A 7 -3.89 3.53 -6.70
N ARG A 8 -4.24 3.44 -7.99
CA ARG A 8 -5.62 3.59 -8.46
C ARG A 8 -6.54 2.51 -7.89
N ALA A 9 -6.13 1.24 -7.93
CA ALA A 9 -6.90 0.14 -7.36
C ALA A 9 -7.05 0.28 -5.83
N ILE A 10 -5.97 0.62 -5.14
CA ILE A 10 -5.97 0.85 -3.68
C ILE A 10 -6.92 1.98 -3.30
N ILE A 11 -6.85 3.12 -4.00
CA ILE A 11 -7.75 4.25 -3.73
C ILE A 11 -9.21 3.88 -3.99
N THR A 12 -9.50 3.15 -5.07
CA THR A 12 -10.86 2.66 -5.32
C THR A 12 -11.36 1.82 -4.16
N ALA A 13 -10.54 0.92 -3.62
CA ALA A 13 -10.90 0.14 -2.43
C ALA A 13 -11.10 1.04 -1.19
N MET A 14 -10.18 1.96 -0.91
CA MET A 14 -10.28 2.87 0.25
C MET A 14 -11.52 3.76 0.20
N VAL A 15 -11.89 4.26 -0.98
CA VAL A 15 -13.11 5.07 -1.15
C VAL A 15 -14.35 4.21 -0.96
N LYS A 16 -14.37 2.99 -1.51
CA LYS A 16 -15.47 2.04 -1.31
C LYS A 16 -15.68 1.69 0.16
N GLU A 17 -14.59 1.51 0.90
CA GLU A 17 -14.60 1.27 2.36
C GLU A 17 -14.79 2.55 3.19
N LYS A 18 -15.14 3.68 2.55
CA LYS A 18 -15.46 4.97 3.19
C LYS A 18 -14.35 5.50 4.09
N ALA A 19 -13.09 5.38 3.65
CA ALA A 19 -11.97 6.00 4.34
C ALA A 19 -12.19 7.53 4.51
N GLY A 20 -12.10 8.01 5.75
CA GLY A 20 -12.49 9.40 6.08
C GLY A 20 -11.64 10.48 5.41
N LYS A 21 -10.33 10.25 5.30
CA LYS A 21 -9.39 11.13 4.59
C LYS A 21 -8.31 10.30 3.92
N ILE A 22 -8.05 10.57 2.64
CA ILE A 22 -6.96 9.97 1.87
C ILE A 22 -5.98 11.07 1.49
N THR A 23 -4.68 10.81 1.63
CA THR A 23 -3.65 11.74 1.17
C THR A 23 -2.69 11.05 0.21
N ILE A 24 -2.56 11.64 -0.97
CA ILE A 24 -1.69 11.17 -2.04
C ILE A 24 -0.35 11.90 -1.93
N VAL A 25 0.71 11.12 -1.99
CA VAL A 25 2.09 11.61 -2.03
C VAL A 25 2.76 10.95 -3.22
N ASN A 26 3.29 11.75 -4.14
CA ASN A 26 3.98 11.23 -5.31
C ASN A 26 5.10 12.18 -5.74
N ARG A 27 6.16 11.64 -6.35
CA ARG A 27 7.29 12.45 -6.87
C ARG A 27 6.85 13.36 -8.02
N THR A 28 6.06 12.84 -8.95
CA THR A 28 5.54 13.60 -10.10
C THR A 28 4.16 14.15 -9.74
N MET A 29 4.05 15.47 -9.59
CA MET A 29 2.83 16.13 -9.14
C MET A 29 1.63 15.86 -10.05
N GLU A 30 1.83 15.87 -11.37
CA GLU A 30 0.78 15.62 -12.37
C GLU A 30 0.09 14.27 -12.17
N ASN A 31 0.85 13.22 -11.84
CA ASN A 31 0.27 11.89 -11.58
C ASN A 31 -0.57 11.90 -10.29
N ALA A 32 -0.14 12.64 -9.25
CA ALA A 32 -0.93 12.79 -8.03
C ALA A 32 -2.25 13.53 -8.30
N ILE A 33 -2.22 14.59 -9.12
CA ILE A 33 -3.40 15.37 -9.52
C ILE A 33 -4.39 14.46 -10.26
N LYS A 34 -3.94 13.75 -11.29
CA LYS A 34 -4.81 12.82 -12.05
C LYS A 34 -5.45 11.77 -11.14
N LEU A 35 -4.69 11.21 -10.20
CA LEU A 35 -5.21 10.22 -9.27
C LEU A 35 -6.20 10.82 -8.26
N ALA A 36 -5.93 12.03 -7.75
CA ALA A 36 -6.84 12.73 -6.85
C ALA A 36 -8.16 13.11 -7.54
N GLU A 37 -8.10 13.59 -8.78
CA GLU A 37 -9.29 13.87 -9.59
C GLU A 37 -10.13 12.61 -9.80
N PHE A 38 -9.48 11.49 -10.16
CA PHE A 38 -10.16 10.20 -10.25
C PHE A 38 -10.81 9.80 -8.92
N ALA A 39 -10.09 9.93 -7.80
CA ALA A 39 -10.57 9.59 -6.48
C ALA A 39 -11.80 10.43 -6.07
N LYS A 40 -11.76 11.74 -6.36
CA LYS A 40 -12.89 12.67 -6.12
C LYS A 40 -14.10 12.30 -6.97
N LYS A 41 -13.91 11.93 -8.24
CA LYS A 41 -15.00 11.47 -9.12
C LYS A 41 -15.73 10.23 -8.60
N ILE A 42 -15.04 9.36 -7.88
CA ILE A 42 -15.65 8.17 -7.25
C ILE A 42 -16.11 8.43 -5.81
N GLY A 43 -16.13 9.67 -5.34
CA GLY A 43 -16.66 10.07 -4.02
C GLY A 43 -15.64 10.12 -2.88
N GLY A 44 -14.34 10.07 -3.17
CA GLY A 44 -13.29 10.10 -2.16
C GLY A 44 -12.96 11.51 -1.64
N ASN A 45 -12.75 11.62 -0.33
CA ASN A 45 -12.15 12.81 0.30
C ASN A 45 -10.61 12.72 0.21
N VAL A 46 -10.03 13.40 -0.78
CA VAL A 46 -8.61 13.23 -1.14
C VAL A 46 -7.86 14.56 -1.25
N ASP A 47 -6.72 14.61 -0.56
CA ASP A 47 -5.73 15.68 -0.65
C ASP A 47 -4.43 15.20 -1.31
N ILE A 48 -3.63 16.14 -1.81
CA ILE A 48 -2.27 15.90 -2.28
C ILE A 48 -1.32 16.72 -1.40
N VAL A 49 -0.23 16.10 -0.98
CA VAL A 49 0.85 16.79 -0.26
C VAL A 49 2.21 16.39 -0.80
N SER A 50 3.20 17.26 -0.59
CA SER A 50 4.60 16.93 -0.86
C SER A 50 5.10 15.86 0.10
N LEU A 51 6.18 15.17 -0.29
CA LEU A 51 6.84 14.18 0.54
C LEU A 51 7.33 14.77 1.88
N GLN A 52 7.86 16.00 1.84
CA GLN A 52 8.30 16.70 3.06
C GLN A 52 7.14 16.99 4.00
N LYS A 53 5.98 17.40 3.46
CA LYS A 53 4.79 17.64 4.28
C LYS A 53 4.22 16.33 4.81
N ALA A 54 4.23 15.26 4.01
CA ALA A 54 3.78 13.93 4.41
C ALA A 54 4.51 13.43 5.65
N SER A 55 5.85 13.52 5.68
CA SER A 55 6.66 13.10 6.83
C SER A 55 6.30 13.83 8.14
N LYS A 56 5.76 15.05 8.07
CA LYS A 56 5.36 15.84 9.24
C LYS A 56 3.97 15.48 9.77
N ILE A 57 3.08 15.03 8.90
CA ILE A 57 1.67 14.72 9.25
C ILE A 57 1.40 13.21 9.31
N ILE A 58 2.44 12.39 9.15
CA ILE A 58 2.31 10.92 9.03
C ILE A 58 1.68 10.29 10.28
N ALA A 59 1.92 10.87 11.47
CA ALA A 59 1.33 10.44 12.73
C ALA A 59 -0.20 10.54 12.75
N ASP A 60 -0.78 11.41 11.92
CA ASP A 60 -2.24 11.61 11.84
C ASP A 60 -2.94 10.47 11.06
N TYR A 61 -2.17 9.54 10.46
CA TYR A 61 -2.69 8.48 9.61
C TYR A 61 -2.56 7.11 10.27
N LYS A 62 -3.70 6.43 10.39
CA LYS A 62 -3.74 5.02 10.80
C LYS A 62 -3.13 4.07 9.75
N PHE A 63 -3.28 4.39 8.46
CA PHE A 63 -2.81 3.55 7.37
C PHE A 63 -1.79 4.29 6.50
N ILE A 64 -0.63 3.68 6.30
CA ILE A 64 0.42 4.17 5.41
C ILE A 64 0.64 3.10 4.35
N ILE A 65 0.29 3.41 3.11
CA ILE A 65 0.37 2.45 2.01
C ILE A 65 1.46 2.87 1.03
N ASN A 66 2.52 2.08 0.87
CA ASN A 66 3.49 2.23 -0.21
C ASN A 66 3.00 1.47 -1.44
N SER A 67 2.66 2.21 -2.50
CA SER A 67 2.34 1.66 -3.82
C SER A 67 3.32 2.12 -4.89
N THR A 68 4.54 2.50 -4.49
CA THR A 68 5.65 2.79 -5.40
C THR A 68 6.50 1.53 -5.61
N SER A 69 7.47 1.60 -6.53
CA SER A 69 8.49 0.56 -6.68
C SER A 69 9.68 0.72 -5.73
N ILE A 70 9.67 1.73 -4.85
CA ILE A 70 10.80 2.00 -3.94
C ILE A 70 10.84 0.88 -2.89
N GLY A 71 12.00 0.25 -2.76
CA GLY A 71 12.23 -0.91 -1.90
C GLY A 71 12.53 -2.17 -2.71
N MET A 72 12.13 -2.24 -3.99
CA MET A 72 12.38 -3.39 -4.86
C MET A 72 13.88 -3.68 -5.07
N LYS A 73 14.74 -2.66 -4.97
CA LYS A 73 16.19 -2.78 -5.07
C LYS A 73 16.89 -2.49 -3.73
N ASN A 74 16.19 -2.68 -2.62
CA ASN A 74 16.64 -2.31 -1.27
C ASN A 74 16.93 -0.80 -1.13
N GLU A 75 16.21 0.06 -1.87
CA GLU A 75 16.31 1.50 -1.69
C GLU A 75 15.76 1.92 -0.32
N PRO A 76 16.30 2.99 0.28
CA PRO A 76 15.74 3.54 1.51
C PRO A 76 14.33 4.09 1.27
N SER A 77 13.49 4.05 2.31
CA SER A 77 12.19 4.70 2.31
C SER A 77 12.35 6.20 2.01
N THR A 78 11.49 6.71 1.13
CA THR A 78 11.43 8.15 0.85
C THR A 78 10.64 8.92 1.92
N LEU A 79 9.87 8.20 2.74
CA LEU A 79 9.09 8.77 3.84
C LEU A 79 9.84 8.51 5.16
N SER A 80 9.93 9.54 6.01
CA SER A 80 10.47 9.36 7.37
C SER A 80 9.55 8.46 8.18
N THR A 81 10.13 7.50 8.89
CA THR A 81 9.42 6.55 9.75
C THR A 81 9.41 6.98 11.22
N GLU A 82 10.07 8.09 11.58
CA GLU A 82 10.25 8.54 12.97
C GLU A 82 8.94 8.68 13.75
N ASN A 83 7.86 9.07 13.05
CA ASN A 83 6.54 9.28 13.63
C ASN A 83 5.56 8.11 13.36
N ILE A 84 6.05 6.99 12.83
CA ILE A 84 5.30 5.73 12.69
C ILE A 84 5.46 4.97 14.00
N GLY A 85 4.37 4.43 14.54
CA GLY A 85 4.42 3.68 15.80
C GLY A 85 3.37 2.58 15.89
N LYS A 86 3.12 2.11 17.12
CA LYS A 86 2.20 1.01 17.45
C LYS A 86 0.76 1.16 16.95
N ASP A 87 0.29 2.39 16.79
CA ASP A 87 -1.07 2.69 16.35
C ASP A 87 -1.19 2.79 14.81
N THR A 88 -0.08 2.56 14.10
CA THR A 88 0.02 2.67 12.65
C THR A 88 0.05 1.30 11.99
N ILE A 89 -0.64 1.19 10.86
CA ILE A 89 -0.60 0.06 9.94
C ILE A 89 0.16 0.48 8.69
N VAL A 90 1.28 -0.18 8.43
CA VAL A 90 2.10 0.05 7.23
C VAL A 90 1.88 -1.10 6.26
N TYR A 91 1.41 -0.76 5.06
CA TYR A 91 1.21 -1.70 3.97
C TYR A 91 2.16 -1.37 2.83
N ASP A 92 3.17 -2.21 2.61
CA ASP A 92 4.08 -2.08 1.49
C ASP A 92 3.73 -3.10 0.42
N ILE A 93 3.28 -2.68 -0.77
CA ILE A 93 2.90 -3.62 -1.83
C ILE A 93 4.12 -4.23 -2.54
N VAL A 94 5.32 -3.76 -2.23
CA VAL A 94 6.55 -4.44 -2.66
C VAL A 94 6.60 -5.80 -1.97
N TYR A 95 6.61 -6.87 -2.77
CA TYR A 95 6.65 -8.25 -2.26
C TYR A 95 8.03 -8.91 -2.40
N GLN A 96 8.93 -8.31 -3.20
CA GLN A 96 10.30 -8.77 -3.35
C GLN A 96 11.26 -7.57 -3.39
N PRO A 97 12.15 -7.42 -2.40
CA PRO A 97 12.27 -8.21 -1.17
C PRO A 97 11.08 -8.01 -0.21
N ILE A 98 10.81 -8.99 0.67
CA ILE A 98 9.71 -8.92 1.66
C ILE A 98 9.96 -7.84 2.72
N ASN A 99 11.20 -7.71 3.18
CA ASN A 99 11.60 -6.76 4.23
C ASN A 99 12.28 -5.55 3.58
N THR A 100 11.49 -4.64 3.01
CA THR A 100 11.96 -3.34 2.52
C THR A 100 12.46 -2.46 3.68
N ASP A 101 13.17 -1.37 3.38
CA ASP A 101 13.60 -0.41 4.40
C ASP A 101 12.40 0.19 5.17
N LEU A 102 11.29 0.50 4.48
CA LEU A 102 10.05 0.96 5.09
C LEU A 102 9.49 -0.08 6.07
N VAL A 103 9.40 -1.34 5.66
CA VAL A 103 8.90 -2.44 6.49
C VAL A 103 9.78 -2.65 7.72
N LYS A 104 11.10 -2.71 7.55
CA LYS A 104 12.06 -2.93 8.65
C LYS A 104 11.92 -1.85 9.71
N LYS A 105 12.06 -0.58 9.33
CA LYS A 105 11.99 0.56 10.26
C LYS A 105 10.62 0.69 10.93
N SER A 106 9.54 0.49 10.17
CA SER A 106 8.19 0.56 10.74
C SER A 106 7.94 -0.55 11.76
N LYS A 107 8.47 -1.76 11.50
CA LYS A 107 8.40 -2.89 12.42
C LYS A 107 9.22 -2.64 13.70
N GLU A 108 10.42 -2.07 13.57
CA GLU A 108 11.24 -1.65 14.71
C GLU A 108 10.52 -0.62 15.59
N ASN A 109 9.71 0.25 14.99
CA ASN A 109 8.87 1.22 15.69
C ASN A 109 7.57 0.64 16.25
N GLY A 110 7.33 -0.67 16.10
CA GLY A 110 6.15 -1.37 16.63
C GLY A 110 4.90 -1.28 15.76
N ALA A 111 4.99 -0.77 14.53
CA ALA A 111 3.85 -0.72 13.62
C ALA A 111 3.37 -2.11 13.21
N THR A 112 2.08 -2.22 12.92
CA THR A 112 1.53 -3.43 12.29
C THR A 112 1.90 -3.42 10.81
N ILE A 113 2.48 -4.51 10.31
CA ILE A 113 2.91 -4.62 8.91
C ILE A 113 1.94 -5.48 8.11
N ILE A 114 1.52 -4.98 6.95
CA ILE A 114 0.91 -5.77 5.88
C ILE A 114 1.95 -5.87 4.76
N TYR A 115 2.30 -7.10 4.40
CA TYR A 115 3.32 -7.36 3.38
C TYR A 115 2.73 -7.42 1.98
N GLY A 116 3.52 -7.07 0.96
CA GLY A 116 3.04 -6.97 -0.41
C GLY A 116 2.59 -8.29 -1.04
N TYR A 117 3.09 -9.41 -0.53
CA TYR A 117 2.64 -10.74 -0.99
C TYR A 117 1.16 -10.98 -0.67
N GLU A 118 0.58 -10.30 0.32
CA GLU A 118 -0.85 -10.38 0.63
C GLU A 118 -1.70 -9.84 -0.53
N MET A 119 -1.25 -8.74 -1.17
CA MET A 119 -1.90 -8.23 -2.38
C MET A 119 -1.83 -9.24 -3.51
N LEU A 120 -0.61 -9.77 -3.76
CA LEU A 120 -0.32 -10.71 -4.84
C LEU A 120 -1.12 -12.01 -4.69
N LEU A 121 -1.24 -12.53 -3.48
CA LEU A 121 -2.00 -13.74 -3.20
C LEU A 121 -3.50 -13.51 -3.29
N SER A 122 -4.00 -12.42 -2.69
CA SER A 122 -5.44 -12.11 -2.66
C SER A 122 -6.01 -11.84 -4.05
N GLN A 123 -5.27 -11.15 -4.92
CA GLN A 123 -5.72 -10.93 -6.30
C GLN A 123 -5.76 -12.25 -7.10
N ALA A 124 -4.78 -13.14 -6.89
CA ALA A 124 -4.74 -14.44 -7.56
C ALA A 124 -5.90 -15.33 -7.09
N ALA A 125 -6.15 -15.36 -5.78
CA ALA A 125 -7.27 -16.09 -5.19
C ALA A 125 -8.61 -15.60 -5.77
N ARG A 126 -8.79 -14.28 -5.89
CA ARG A 126 -10.00 -13.71 -6.48
C ARG A 126 -10.16 -14.04 -7.96
N ALA A 127 -9.07 -14.01 -8.74
CA ALA A 127 -9.09 -14.42 -10.14
C ALA A 127 -9.45 -15.90 -10.31
N PHE A 128 -8.86 -16.77 -9.48
CA PHE A 128 -9.14 -18.20 -9.46
C PHE A 128 -10.63 -18.46 -9.19
N GLU A 129 -11.21 -17.82 -8.18
CA GLU A 129 -12.64 -17.93 -7.87
C GLU A 129 -13.52 -17.46 -9.05
N ILE A 130 -13.16 -16.36 -9.71
CA ILE A 130 -13.90 -15.85 -10.87
C ILE A 130 -13.91 -16.84 -12.02
N TRP A 131 -12.78 -17.50 -12.31
CA TRP A 131 -12.65 -18.41 -13.44
C TRP A 131 -13.17 -19.81 -13.15
N HIS A 132 -12.86 -20.35 -11.99
CA HIS A 132 -13.16 -21.73 -11.65
C HIS A 132 -14.49 -21.89 -10.89
N LYS A 133 -15.09 -20.79 -10.42
CA LYS A 133 -16.36 -20.78 -9.66
C LYS A 133 -16.33 -21.66 -8.40
N ILE A 134 -15.14 -21.91 -7.87
CA ILE A 134 -14.90 -22.67 -6.64
C ILE A 134 -14.00 -21.85 -5.72
N GLU A 135 -14.00 -22.20 -4.43
CA GLU A 135 -13.13 -21.57 -3.45
C GLU A 135 -11.64 -21.78 -3.81
N PRO A 136 -10.82 -20.72 -3.81
CA PRO A 136 -9.41 -20.85 -4.12
C PRO A 136 -8.67 -21.62 -3.03
N PRO A 137 -7.73 -22.52 -3.38
CA PRO A 137 -6.91 -23.24 -2.40
C PRO A 137 -5.84 -22.30 -1.82
N TYR A 138 -6.27 -21.32 -1.02
CA TYR A 138 -5.47 -20.18 -0.57
C TYR A 138 -4.17 -20.60 0.12
N ASP A 139 -4.22 -21.61 1.00
CA ASP A 139 -3.04 -22.11 1.71
C ASP A 139 -2.02 -22.75 0.77
N ALA A 140 -2.48 -23.49 -0.25
CA ALA A 140 -1.60 -24.07 -1.25
C ALA A 140 -0.94 -22.97 -2.11
N MET A 141 -1.72 -21.94 -2.48
CA MET A 141 -1.20 -20.78 -3.20
C MET A 141 -0.17 -20.00 -2.38
N LYS A 142 -0.42 -19.83 -1.07
CA LYS A 142 0.52 -19.18 -0.13
C LYS A 142 1.82 -19.97 0.00
N LYS A 143 1.74 -21.29 0.17
CA LYS A 143 2.91 -22.18 0.21
C LYS A 143 3.71 -22.09 -1.08
N ALA A 144 3.05 -22.13 -2.23
CA ALA A 144 3.70 -22.00 -3.54
C ALA A 144 4.46 -20.66 -3.67
N LEU A 145 3.87 -19.57 -3.21
CA LEU A 145 4.47 -18.24 -3.29
C LEU A 145 5.69 -18.07 -2.37
N LEU A 146 5.64 -18.65 -1.16
CA LEU A 146 6.69 -18.51 -0.15
C LEU A 146 7.77 -19.60 -0.24
N GLY A 147 7.70 -20.49 -1.24
CA GLY A 147 8.71 -21.53 -1.48
C GLY A 147 8.56 -22.78 -0.59
N GLY A 148 7.34 -23.09 -0.15
CA GLY A 148 7.04 -24.26 0.69
C GLY A 148 6.77 -25.56 -0.09
N PHE A 149 7.68 -25.95 -0.99
CA PHE A 149 7.74 -27.28 -1.63
C PHE A 149 9.15 -27.84 -1.58
#